data_AF-A0A1H0JW74-F1
#
_entry.id   AF-A0A1H0JW74-F1
#
_cell.length_a   1.000
_cell.length_b   1.000
_cell.length_c   1.000
_cell.angle_alpha   90.00
_cell.angle_beta   90.00
_cell.angle_gamma   90.00
#
_symmetry.space_group_name_H-M   'P 1'
#
loop_
_entity.id
_entity.type
_entity.pdbx_description
1 polymer ?
#
loop_
_entity_poly.entity_id
_entity_poly.type
_entity_poly.pdbx_seq_one_letter_code
_entity_poly.pdbx_strand_id
1 'polypeptide(L)'
;MKTLWHNWIAVPLVRGLTSLPLAVVRVVATPVGLGGRVERVRDGIAHRYSLGVPSRKRLRAGVLMFPLALLCLYLVYMGYLYFLRPDAIAALGHPFTADPRFANAWGGPTLVGAWLAHSAVAFGMHLVAVTLLRRLVAWQDGTTVRSDR
;
A
#
# COMPACT_ATOMS: atom_id res chain seq x y z
N MET A 1 -24.43 -3.76 25.31
CA MET A 1 -24.02 -2.44 24.76
C MET A 1 -22.53 -2.31 24.37
N LYS A 2 -21.57 -3.03 24.98
CA LYS A 2 -20.12 -2.90 24.64
C LYS A 2 -19.69 -3.40 23.25
N THR A 3 -20.48 -4.25 22.59
CA THR A 3 -20.17 -4.83 21.27
C THR A 3 -20.52 -3.91 20.09
N LEU A 4 -21.47 -2.99 20.26
CA LEU A 4 -21.88 -2.03 19.22
C LEU A 4 -20.82 -0.94 19.00
N TRP A 5 -20.13 -0.51 20.06
CA TRP A 5 -19.08 0.52 19.99
C TRP A 5 -17.80 0.07 19.26
N HIS A 6 -17.40 -1.20 19.42
CA HIS A 6 -16.20 -1.73 18.77
C HIS A 6 -16.35 -1.83 17.25
N ASN A 7 -17.55 -2.16 16.75
CA ASN A 7 -17.80 -2.28 15.32
C ASN A 7 -17.89 -0.91 14.61
N TRP A 8 -18.35 0.13 15.31
CA TRP A 8 -18.53 1.47 14.72
C TRP A 8 -17.21 2.21 14.46
N ILE A 9 -16.16 1.98 15.25
CA ILE A 9 -14.86 2.64 15.05
C ILE A 9 -13.92 1.74 14.25
N ALA A 10 -13.85 0.44 14.55
CA ALA A 10 -12.88 -0.45 13.91
C ALA A 10 -13.16 -0.67 12.40
N VAL A 11 -14.43 -0.73 11.99
CA VAL A 11 -14.80 -0.96 10.58
C VAL A 11 -14.43 0.21 9.67
N PRO A 12 -14.75 1.48 9.97
CA PRO A 12 -14.30 2.61 9.17
C PRO A 12 -12.79 2.83 9.25
N LEU A 13 -12.14 2.51 10.37
CA LEU A 13 -10.67 2.62 10.47
C LEU A 13 -9.98 1.60 9.59
N VAL A 14 -10.42 0.34 9.61
CA VAL A 14 -9.90 -0.72 8.72
C VAL A 14 -10.24 -0.44 7.26
N ARG A 15 -11.45 0.06 6.96
CA ARG A 15 -11.81 0.51 5.60
C ARG A 15 -10.96 1.70 5.15
N GLY A 16 -10.74 2.69 6.02
CA GLY A 16 -9.88 3.85 5.75
C GLY A 16 -8.44 3.44 5.48
N LEU A 17 -7.85 2.63 6.36
CA LEU A 17 -6.49 2.13 6.26
C LEU A 17 -6.24 1.20 5.09
N THR A 18 -7.23 0.42 4.65
CA THR A 18 -7.11 -0.42 3.45
C THR A 18 -7.43 0.36 2.16
N SER A 19 -8.31 1.37 2.24
CA SER A 19 -8.69 2.20 1.08
C SER A 19 -7.58 3.16 0.64
N LEU A 20 -6.76 3.68 1.57
CA LEU A 20 -5.68 4.62 1.26
C LEU A 20 -4.58 4.00 0.37
N PRO A 21 -3.97 2.85 0.71
CA PRO A 21 -3.01 2.17 -0.16
C PRO A 21 -3.64 1.78 -1.49
N LEU A 22 -4.89 1.32 -1.49
CA LEU A 22 -5.60 0.96 -2.73
C LEU A 22 -5.90 2.17 -3.61
N ALA A 23 -6.17 3.34 -3.02
CA ALA A 23 -6.34 4.59 -3.74
C ALA A 23 -5.02 5.03 -4.39
N VAL A 24 -3.90 4.91 -3.67
CA VAL A 24 -2.58 5.21 -4.24
C VAL A 24 -2.20 4.21 -5.34
N VAL A 25 -2.39 2.90 -5.10
CA VAL A 25 -2.20 1.87 -6.12
C VAL A 25 -3.09 2.14 -7.33
N ARG A 26 -4.34 2.59 -7.15
CA ARG A 26 -5.21 3.00 -8.26
C ARG A 26 -4.62 4.17 -9.03
N VAL A 27 -4.18 5.23 -8.37
CA VAL A 27 -3.57 6.39 -9.04
C VAL A 27 -2.39 5.96 -9.91
N VAL A 28 -1.55 5.05 -9.41
CA VAL A 28 -0.42 4.48 -10.16
C VAL A 28 -0.85 3.51 -11.27
N ALA A 29 -1.92 2.74 -11.06
CA ALA A 29 -2.39 1.70 -11.98
C ALA A 29 -3.33 2.23 -13.09
N THR A 30 -3.92 3.42 -12.90
CA THR A 30 -4.87 4.03 -13.85
C THR A 30 -4.24 4.35 -15.21
N PRO A 31 -3.03 4.93 -15.30
CA PRO A 31 -2.36 5.18 -16.58
C PRO A 31 -2.12 3.91 -17.40
N VAL A 32 -2.05 2.75 -16.74
CA VAL A 32 -1.74 1.45 -17.37
C VAL A 32 -3.00 0.62 -17.64
N GLY A 33 -4.20 1.22 -17.53
CA GLY A 33 -5.48 0.55 -17.78
C GLY A 33 -5.88 -0.48 -16.71
N LEU A 34 -5.19 -0.51 -15.56
CA LEU A 34 -5.41 -1.50 -14.50
C LEU A 34 -6.38 -1.01 -13.40
N GLY A 35 -6.86 0.24 -13.48
CA GLY A 35 -7.76 0.84 -12.46
C GLY A 35 -9.00 0.00 -12.17
N GLY A 36 -9.68 -0.52 -13.20
CA GLY A 36 -10.87 -1.37 -13.03
C GLY A 36 -10.61 -2.74 -12.38
N ARG A 37 -9.35 -3.21 -12.33
CA ARG A 37 -8.98 -4.41 -11.56
C ARG A 37 -8.81 -4.08 -10.07
N VAL A 38 -8.31 -2.89 -9.75
CA VAL A 38 -8.17 -2.40 -8.37
C VAL A 38 -9.55 -2.17 -7.74
N GLU A 39 -10.50 -1.61 -8.50
CA GLU A 39 -11.90 -1.40 -8.06
C GLU A 39 -12.57 -2.71 -7.62
N ARG A 40 -12.47 -3.75 -8.46
CA ARG A 40 -13.08 -5.06 -8.18
C ARG A 40 -12.47 -5.73 -6.95
N VAL A 41 -11.18 -5.54 -6.73
CA VAL A 41 -10.50 -6.04 -5.52
C VAL A 41 -10.98 -5.27 -4.29
N ARG A 42 -11.10 -3.94 -4.39
CA ARG A 42 -11.62 -3.08 -3.32
C ARG A 42 -13.06 -3.46 -2.94
N ASP A 43 -13.93 -3.65 -3.92
CA ASP A 43 -15.34 -3.99 -3.68
C ASP A 43 -15.50 -5.40 -3.09
N GLY A 44 -14.71 -6.36 -3.58
CA GLY A 44 -14.67 -7.71 -3.01
C GLY A 44 -14.21 -7.73 -1.55
N ILE A 45 -13.18 -6.95 -1.21
CA ILE A 45 -12.72 -6.79 0.17
C ILE A 45 -13.81 -6.10 1.02
N ALA A 46 -14.38 -5.00 0.54
CA ALA A 46 -15.39 -4.22 1.26
C ALA A 46 -16.66 -5.03 1.58
N HIS A 47 -17.09 -5.90 0.67
CA HIS A 47 -18.23 -6.81 0.86
C HIS A 47 -17.93 -7.91 1.90
N ARG A 48 -16.71 -8.45 1.93
CA ARG A 48 -16.33 -9.49 2.89
C ARG A 48 -16.24 -8.96 4.33
N TYR A 49 -15.83 -7.70 4.48
CA TYR A 49 -15.82 -7.02 5.77
C TYR A 49 -17.22 -6.60 6.25
N SER A 50 -18.20 -6.40 5.36
CA SER A 50 -19.57 -6.01 5.75
C SER A 50 -20.41 -7.16 6.32
N LEU A 51 -19.99 -8.42 6.19
CA LEU A 51 -20.72 -9.60 6.69
C LEU A 51 -20.68 -9.79 8.23
N GLY A 52 -20.30 -8.76 9.00
CA GLY A 52 -20.68 -8.63 10.42
C GLY A 52 -20.04 -9.56 11.46
N VAL A 53 -19.38 -10.66 11.10
CA VAL A 53 -18.81 -11.60 12.09
C VAL A 53 -17.28 -11.47 12.19
N PRO A 54 -16.73 -10.92 13.29
CA PRO A 54 -15.29 -10.90 13.53
C PRO A 54 -14.80 -12.31 13.89
N SER A 55 -14.16 -13.00 12.93
CA SER A 55 -13.45 -14.25 13.23
C SER A 55 -12.03 -13.95 13.73
N ARG A 56 -11.49 -14.78 14.64
CA ARG A 56 -10.09 -14.66 15.10
C ARG A 56 -9.08 -14.64 13.94
N LYS A 57 -9.41 -15.30 12.82
CA LYS A 57 -8.61 -15.31 11.59
C LYS A 57 -8.65 -13.96 10.86
N ARG A 58 -9.82 -13.30 10.79
CA ARG A 58 -9.95 -11.94 10.24
C ARG A 58 -9.15 -10.93 11.06
N LEU A 59 -9.15 -11.06 12.40
CA LEU A 59 -8.33 -10.23 13.28
C LEU A 59 -6.83 -10.43 13.00
N ARG A 60 -6.34 -11.68 12.99
CA ARG A 60 -4.92 -11.99 12.71
C ARG A 60 -4.47 -11.48 11.34
N ALA A 61 -5.28 -11.69 10.32
CA ALA A 61 -4.97 -11.19 8.98
C ALA A 61 -5.02 -9.66 8.92
N GLY A 62 -5.95 -8.99 9.62
CA GLY A 62 -5.94 -7.53 9.75
C GLY A 62 -4.66 -7.00 10.41
N VAL A 63 -4.19 -7.65 11.48
CA VAL A 63 -2.92 -7.30 12.14
C VAL A 63 -1.72 -7.46 11.20
N LEU A 64 -1.72 -8.48 10.33
CA LEU A 64 -0.65 -8.68 9.35
C LEU A 64 -0.76 -7.75 8.12
N MET A 65 -1.97 -7.39 7.71
CA MET A 65 -2.22 -6.49 6.60
C MET A 65 -1.87 -5.04 6.94
N PHE A 66 -2.01 -4.64 8.20
CA PHE A 66 -1.70 -3.29 8.67
C PHE A 66 -0.26 -2.84 8.40
N PRO A 67 0.81 -3.57 8.81
CA PRO A 67 2.17 -3.16 8.52
C PRO A 67 2.49 -3.21 7.02
N LEU A 68 1.86 -4.11 6.25
CA LEU A 68 2.00 -4.12 4.79
C LEU A 68 1.39 -2.87 4.14
N ALA A 69 0.23 -2.43 4.62
CA ALA A 69 -0.40 -1.19 4.18
C ALA A 69 0.46 0.04 4.51
N LEU A 70 1.00 0.11 5.73
CA LEU A 70 1.94 1.16 6.13
C LEU A 70 3.22 1.14 5.30
N LEU A 71 3.76 -0.04 5.01
CA LEU A 71 4.92 -0.20 4.15
C LEU A 71 4.63 0.36 2.74
N CYS A 72 3.49 0.02 2.13
CA CYS A 72 3.12 0.57 0.83
C CYS A 72 3.07 2.11 0.87
N LEU A 73 2.43 2.70 1.88
CA LEU A 73 2.36 4.16 2.02
C LEU A 73 3.75 4.78 2.17
N TYR A 74 4.61 4.17 2.99
CA TYR A 74 5.99 4.59 3.17
C TYR A 74 6.78 4.53 1.85
N LEU A 75 6.64 3.47 1.06
CA LEU A 75 7.31 3.32 -0.23
C LEU A 75 6.86 4.33 -1.27
N VAL A 76 5.59 4.75 -1.22
CA VAL A 76 5.09 5.83 -2.09
C VAL A 76 5.84 7.12 -1.78
N TYR A 77 5.92 7.48 -0.50
CA TYR A 77 6.59 8.71 -0.08
C TYR A 77 8.11 8.65 -0.33
N MET A 78 8.77 7.57 0.09
CA MET A 78 10.23 7.46 0.01
C MET A 78 10.76 7.04 -1.35
N GLY A 79 9.94 6.41 -2.18
CA GLY A 79 10.30 5.97 -3.53
C GLY A 79 9.79 6.92 -4.60
N TYR A 80 8.48 6.85 -4.87
CA TYR A 80 7.90 7.56 -6.01
C TYR A 80 7.89 9.07 -5.84
N LEU A 81 7.65 9.55 -4.62
CA LEU A 81 7.64 10.97 -4.26
C LEU A 81 8.98 11.44 -3.69
N TYR A 82 10.07 10.71 -3.94
CA TYR A 82 11.40 11.05 -3.43
C TYR A 82 11.80 12.50 -3.75
N PHE A 83 11.46 13.01 -4.94
CA PHE A 83 11.76 14.39 -5.36
C PHE A 83 11.02 15.47 -4.56
N LEU A 84 9.95 15.12 -3.84
CA LEU A 84 9.23 16.03 -2.94
C LEU A 84 9.80 16.06 -1.53
N ARG A 85 10.79 15.22 -1.22
CA ARG A 85 11.40 15.22 0.11
C ARG A 85 12.11 16.55 0.37
N PRO A 86 12.11 17.04 1.62
CA PRO A 86 12.79 18.29 1.98
C PRO A 86 14.27 18.34 1.58
N ASP A 87 14.97 17.21 1.60
CA ASP A 87 16.37 17.11 1.19
C ASP A 87 16.57 17.14 -0.34
N ALA A 88 15.56 16.69 -1.11
CA ALA A 88 15.64 16.57 -2.56
C ALA A 88 14.99 17.75 -3.32
N ILE A 89 14.07 18.48 -2.70
CA ILE A 89 13.24 19.51 -3.35
C ILE A 89 14.07 20.63 -3.97
N ALA A 90 15.22 20.99 -3.37
CA ALA A 90 16.09 22.04 -3.90
C ALA A 90 16.70 21.68 -5.26
N ALA A 91 16.85 20.39 -5.56
CA ALA A 91 17.43 19.91 -6.81
C ALA A 91 16.41 19.88 -7.97
N LEU A 92 15.13 20.18 -7.73
CA LEU A 92 14.09 20.22 -8.76
C LEU A 92 14.41 21.19 -9.90
N GLY A 93 15.13 22.29 -9.61
CA GLY A 93 15.53 23.26 -10.63
C GLY A 93 16.67 22.80 -11.55
N HIS A 94 17.34 21.69 -11.22
CA HIS A 94 18.54 21.22 -11.91
C HIS A 94 18.66 19.68 -11.83
N PRO A 95 17.64 18.94 -12.32
CA PRO A 95 17.46 17.54 -11.96
C PRO A 95 18.51 16.58 -12.56
N PHE A 96 19.17 17.00 -13.64
CA PHE A 96 20.24 16.26 -14.33
C PHE A 96 21.65 16.70 -13.92
N THR A 97 21.77 17.73 -13.07
CA THR A 97 23.06 18.24 -12.60
C THR A 97 23.47 17.48 -11.34
N ALA A 98 24.76 17.21 -11.20
CA ALA A 98 25.29 16.64 -9.97
C ALA A 98 25.12 17.64 -8.81
N ASP A 99 24.48 17.20 -7.72
CA ASP A 99 24.31 17.95 -6.48
C ASP A 99 25.07 17.23 -5.35
N PRO A 100 25.95 17.94 -4.59
CA PRO A 100 26.65 17.38 -3.44
C PRO A 100 25.73 16.68 -2.41
N ARG A 101 24.47 17.08 -2.31
CA ARG A 101 23.47 16.45 -1.42
C ARG A 101 23.17 15.00 -1.79
N PHE A 102 23.37 14.62 -3.06
CA PHE A 102 23.20 13.25 -3.55
C PHE A 102 24.53 12.52 -3.74
N ALA A 103 25.65 13.04 -3.23
CA ALA A 103 26.96 12.41 -3.39
C ALA A 103 26.98 10.93 -2.95
N ASN A 104 26.19 10.60 -1.92
CA ASN A 104 26.05 9.23 -1.39
C ASN A 104 24.69 8.60 -1.74
N ALA A 105 23.90 9.20 -2.63
CA ALA A 105 22.60 8.67 -3.01
C ALA A 105 22.76 7.47 -3.95
N TRP A 106 21.89 6.47 -3.76
CA TRP A 106 21.76 5.37 -4.72
C TRP A 106 21.23 5.92 -6.04
N GLY A 107 21.83 5.56 -7.17
CA GLY A 107 21.47 6.09 -8.48
C GLY A 107 22.32 7.29 -8.93
N GLY A 108 23.29 7.73 -8.12
CA GLY A 108 24.28 8.74 -8.48
C GLY A 108 23.94 10.15 -8.00
N PRO A 109 24.79 11.14 -8.31
CA PRO A 109 24.70 12.48 -7.73
C PRO A 109 23.62 13.37 -8.36
N THR A 110 22.83 12.85 -9.31
CA THR A 110 21.75 13.60 -9.95
C THR A 110 20.41 13.27 -9.30
N LEU A 111 19.49 14.23 -9.25
CA LEU A 111 18.15 13.99 -8.70
C LEU A 111 17.40 12.91 -9.50
N VAL A 112 17.50 12.92 -10.84
CA VAL A 112 16.84 11.91 -11.69
C VAL A 112 17.39 10.52 -11.41
N GLY A 113 18.71 10.38 -11.32
CA GLY A 113 19.35 9.10 -11.00
C GLY A 113 18.92 8.58 -9.63
N ALA A 114 18.96 9.45 -8.62
CA ALA A 114 18.52 9.14 -7.27
C ALA A 114 17.05 8.71 -7.22
N TRP A 115 16.16 9.50 -7.82
CA TRP A 115 14.73 9.19 -7.89
C TRP A 115 14.44 7.88 -8.61
N LEU A 116 15.11 7.62 -9.74
CA LEU A 116 14.90 6.39 -10.51
C LEU A 116 15.28 5.15 -9.69
N ALA A 117 16.43 5.17 -9.01
CA ALA A 117 16.86 4.06 -8.17
C ALA A 117 15.87 3.78 -7.03
N HIS A 118 15.41 4.82 -6.32
CA HIS A 118 14.45 4.69 -5.24
C HIS A 118 13.07 4.23 -5.74
N SER A 119 12.63 4.72 -6.90
CA SER A 119 11.37 4.29 -7.53
C SER A 119 11.40 2.82 -7.95
N ALA A 120 12.54 2.34 -8.47
CA ALA A 120 12.71 0.95 -8.85
C ALA A 120 12.66 0.02 -7.62
N VAL A 121 13.36 0.38 -6.53
CA VAL A 121 13.31 -0.37 -5.27
C VAL A 121 11.89 -0.37 -4.70
N ALA A 122 11.22 0.78 -4.65
CA ALA A 122 9.86 0.89 -4.17
C ALA A 122 8.87 0.06 -4.99
N PHE A 123 9.04 0.01 -6.32
CA PHE A 123 8.26 -0.85 -7.18
C PHE A 123 8.47 -2.34 -6.89
N GLY A 124 9.72 -2.79 -6.76
CA GLY A 124 10.01 -4.18 -6.38
C GLY A 124 9.37 -4.56 -5.04
N MET A 125 9.49 -3.70 -4.03
CA MET A 125 8.87 -3.93 -2.72
C MET A 125 7.34 -3.90 -2.77
N HIS A 126 6.73 -3.03 -3.58
CA HIS A 126 5.28 -3.04 -3.81
C HIS A 126 4.79 -4.35 -4.42
N LEU A 127 5.49 -4.90 -5.40
CA LEU A 127 5.13 -6.19 -5.99
C LEU A 127 5.12 -7.30 -4.93
N VAL A 128 6.12 -7.31 -4.05
CA VAL A 128 6.19 -8.25 -2.92
C VAL A 128 5.01 -8.02 -1.96
N ALA A 129 4.78 -6.78 -1.52
CA ALA A 129 3.72 -6.44 -0.57
C ALA A 129 2.32 -6.80 -1.11
N VAL A 130 2.03 -6.46 -2.37
CA VAL A 130 0.76 -6.80 -3.03
C VAL A 130 0.61 -8.32 -3.16
N THR A 131 1.68 -9.04 -3.49
CA THR A 131 1.65 -10.51 -3.56
C THR A 131 1.32 -11.13 -2.20
N LEU A 132 1.95 -10.63 -1.13
CA LEU A 132 1.67 -11.07 0.24
C LEU A 132 0.23 -10.76 0.65
N LEU A 133 -0.28 -9.56 0.36
CA LEU A 133 -1.66 -9.18 0.61
C LEU A 133 -2.64 -10.13 -0.11
N ARG A 134 -2.40 -10.45 -1.39
CA ARG A 134 -3.24 -11.39 -2.15
C ARG A 134 -3.23 -12.78 -1.52
N ARG A 135 -2.07 -13.27 -1.06
CA ARG A 135 -1.96 -14.56 -0.36
C ARG A 135 -2.68 -14.55 0.99
N LEU A 136 -2.57 -13.47 1.75
CA LEU A 136 -3.28 -13.31 3.03
C LEU A 136 -4.81 -13.31 2.83
N VAL A 137 -5.30 -12.63 1.80
CA VAL A 137 -6.73 -12.64 1.43
C VAL A 137 -7.17 -14.06 1.03
N ALA A 138 -6.41 -14.75 0.18
CA ALA A 138 -6.72 -16.12 -0.21
C ALA A 138 -6.71 -17.09 0.99
N TRP A 139 -5.78 -16.91 1.93
CA TRP A 139 -5.72 -17.69 3.17
C TRP A 139 -6.93 -17.44 4.08
N GLN A 140 -7.44 -16.21 4.14
CA GLN A 140 -8.72 -15.93 4.82
C GLN A 140 -9.87 -16.73 4.18
N ASP A 141 -9.97 -16.73 2.85
CA ASP A 141 -11.07 -17.37 2.09
C ASP A 141 -11.06 -18.90 2.14
N GLY A 142 -9.88 -19.51 2.04
CA GLY A 142 -9.74 -20.97 2.08
C GLY A 142 -10.19 -21.59 3.40
N THR A 143 -10.37 -20.78 4.45
CA THR A 143 -10.82 -21.25 5.76
C THR A 143 -12.30 -21.05 6.04
N THR A 144 -12.98 -20.18 5.30
CA THR A 144 -14.43 -19.96 5.42
C THR A 144 -15.24 -21.05 4.73
N VAL A 145 -14.77 -21.57 3.59
CA VAL A 145 -15.45 -22.66 2.86
C VAL A 145 -15.45 -23.99 3.65
N ARG A 146 -14.56 -24.13 4.64
CA ARG A 146 -14.41 -25.37 5.42
C ARG A 146 -15.20 -25.39 6.73
N SER A 147 -15.82 -24.29 7.17
CA SER A 147 -16.67 -24.31 8.37
C SER A 147 -18.17 -24.49 8.08
N ASP A 148 -18.55 -24.47 6.81
CA ASP A 148 -19.95 -24.56 6.36
C ASP A 148 -20.29 -25.96 5.79
N ARG A 149 -19.42 -26.96 6.03
CA ARG A 149 -19.67 -28.39 5.81
C ARG A 149 -19.44 -29.13 7.11
#